data_AF-A0A9D4XMA6-F1
#
_entry.id   AF-A0A9D4XMA6-F1
#
_cell.length_a   1.000
_cell.length_b   1.000
_cell.length_c   1.000
_cell.angle_alpha   90.00
_cell.angle_beta   90.00
_cell.angle_gamma   90.00
#
_symmetry.space_group_name_H-M   'P 1'
#
loop_
_entity.id
_entity.type
_entity.pdbx_description
1 polymer ?
#
loop_
_entity_poly.entity_id
_entity_poly.type
_entity_poly.pdbx_seq_one_letter_code
_entity_poly.pdbx_strand_id
1 'polypeptide(L)'
;MTIIHVEPNEHVENFIAGVVHRWHVPVVLIPGGTTHMRYDAFSASKVALCTFGTVAVELQLARLPCVVAYRAHILTEWFIRYKAKIQYMSLPNILLNSAIILEALFQSCEPANLALLLK
;
A
#
# COMPACT_ATOMS: atom_id res chain seq x y z
N MET A 1 13.47 -8.87 4.74
CA MET A 1 14.03 -7.61 4.22
C MET A 1 12.87 -6.78 3.70
N THR A 2 12.75 -5.54 4.13
CA THR A 2 11.62 -4.66 3.79
C THR A 2 12.10 -3.59 2.83
N ILE A 3 11.37 -3.36 1.75
CA ILE A 3 11.69 -2.31 0.78
C ILE A 3 10.60 -1.26 0.87
N ILE A 4 10.99 0.00 1.01
CA ILE A 4 10.07 1.14 1.07
C ILE A 4 10.42 2.09 -0.08
N HIS A 5 9.47 2.23 -1.00
CA HIS A 5 9.54 3.24 -2.05
C HIS A 5 9.00 4.57 -1.49
N VAL A 6 9.79 5.63 -1.61
CA VAL A 6 9.44 6.95 -1.11
C VAL A 6 9.22 7.89 -2.30
N GLU A 7 8.17 8.70 -2.25
CA GLU A 7 7.92 9.75 -3.24
C GLU A 7 9.11 10.74 -3.28
N PRO A 8 9.52 11.30 -4.44
CA PRO A 8 10.67 12.20 -4.54
C PRO A 8 10.37 13.56 -3.90
N ASN A 9 10.43 13.59 -2.57
CA ASN A 9 10.26 14.76 -1.74
C ASN A 9 11.24 14.66 -0.56
N GLU A 10 12.18 15.60 -0.51
CA GLU A 10 13.27 15.61 0.46
C GLU A 10 12.78 15.61 1.92
N HIS A 11 11.69 16.32 2.22
CA HIS A 11 11.12 16.33 3.57
C HIS A 11 10.51 14.99 3.96
N VAL A 12 9.83 14.32 3.02
CA VAL A 12 9.22 13.02 3.25
C VAL A 12 10.30 11.94 3.38
N GLU A 13 11.33 11.98 2.54
CA GLU A 13 12.45 11.04 2.60
C GLU A 13 13.21 11.14 3.92
N ASN A 14 13.53 12.36 4.35
CA ASN A 14 14.19 12.60 5.64
C ASN A 14 13.34 12.13 6.83
N PHE A 15 12.02 12.39 6.78
CA PHE A 15 11.11 11.92 7.82
C PHE A 15 11.06 10.38 7.88
N ILE A 16 10.88 9.72 6.73
CA ILE A 16 10.80 8.26 6.66
C ILE A 16 12.12 7.63 7.09
N ALA A 17 13.27 8.17 6.64
CA ALA A 17 14.58 7.70 7.06
C ALA A 17 14.75 7.75 8.58
N GLY A 18 14.34 8.86 9.22
CA GLY A 18 14.40 8.99 10.68
C GLY A 18 13.48 8.02 11.43
N VAL A 19 12.30 7.71 10.89
CA VAL A 19 11.36 6.75 11.48
C VAL A 19 11.88 5.32 11.34
N VAL A 20 12.34 4.97 10.13
CA VAL A 20 12.78 3.62 9.77
C VAL A 20 14.07 3.24 10.49
N HIS A 21 14.95 4.19 10.82
CA HIS A 21 16.17 3.91 11.57
C HIS A 21 15.91 3.29 12.95
N ARG A 22 14.70 3.45 13.50
CA ARG A 22 14.29 2.88 14.79
C ARG A 22 13.73 1.47 14.68
N TRP A 23 13.57 0.93 13.48
CA TRP A 23 12.97 -0.38 13.27
C TRP A 23 14.02 -1.48 13.46
N HIS A 24 13.60 -2.59 14.07
CA HIS A 24 14.46 -3.76 14.32
C HIS A 24 14.67 -4.63 13.07
N VAL A 25 14.07 -4.27 11.93
CA VAL A 25 14.12 -5.02 10.68
C VAL A 25 14.95 -4.29 9.64
N PRO A 26 15.70 -4.99 8.77
CA PRO A 26 16.47 -4.36 7.72
C PRO A 26 15.54 -3.75 6.68
N VAL A 27 15.69 -2.45 6.47
CA VAL A 27 14.90 -1.67 5.51
C VAL A 27 15.81 -1.05 4.45
N VAL A 28 15.42 -1.19 3.19
CA VAL A 28 16.04 -0.51 2.04
C VAL A 28 15.08 0.59 1.57
N LEU A 29 15.54 1.83 1.61
CA LEU A 29 14.81 2.98 1.08
C LEU A 29 15.18 3.15 -0.39
N ILE A 30 14.16 3.27 -1.23
CA ILE A 30 14.35 3.55 -2.66
C ILE A 30 13.80 4.95 -2.92
N PRO A 31 14.68 5.91 -3.29
CA PRO A 31 14.26 7.27 -3.54
C PRO A 31 13.39 7.32 -4.79
N GLY A 32 12.38 8.17 -4.75
CA GLY A 32 11.50 8.42 -5.87
C GLY A 32 12.24 9.05 -7.04
N GLY A 33 11.69 8.89 -8.25
CA GLY A 33 12.23 9.52 -9.47
C GLY A 33 13.05 8.59 -10.37
N THR A 34 13.41 7.39 -9.92
CA THR A 34 14.02 6.36 -10.77
C THR A 34 13.07 5.17 -10.97
N THR A 35 12.35 5.20 -12.10
CA THR A 35 11.36 4.17 -12.45
C THR A 35 11.95 2.75 -12.45
N HIS A 36 13.21 2.59 -12.89
CA HIS A 36 13.87 1.29 -12.97
C HIS A 36 14.05 0.64 -11.59
N MET A 37 14.59 1.39 -10.61
CA MET A 37 14.80 0.86 -9.25
C MET A 37 13.50 0.46 -8.57
N ARG A 38 12.41 1.17 -8.86
CA ARG A 38 11.07 0.81 -8.35
C ARG A 38 10.59 -0.54 -8.91
N TYR A 39 10.77 -0.79 -10.20
CA TYR A 39 10.38 -2.08 -10.79
C TYR A 39 11.32 -3.22 -10.36
N ASP A 40 12.62 -2.96 -10.21
CA ASP A 40 13.57 -3.93 -9.65
C ASP A 40 13.16 -4.33 -8.22
N ALA A 41 12.70 -3.36 -7.43
CA ALA A 41 12.16 -3.60 -6.10
C ALA A 41 10.89 -4.45 -6.10
N PHE A 42 9.99 -4.20 -7.06
CA PHE A 42 8.80 -5.04 -7.23
C PHE A 42 9.19 -6.47 -7.57
N SER A 43 10.12 -6.67 -8.51
CA SER A 43 10.61 -8.00 -8.87
C SER A 43 11.35 -8.72 -7.73
N ALA A 44 12.05 -7.98 -6.87
CA ALA A 44 12.72 -8.55 -5.69
C ALA A 44 11.77 -8.85 -4.52
N SER A 45 10.54 -8.33 -4.55
CA SER A 45 9.56 -8.46 -3.48
C SER A 45 8.67 -9.70 -3.69
N LYS A 46 8.20 -10.29 -2.58
CA LYS A 46 7.24 -11.41 -2.60
C LYS A 46 5.79 -10.96 -2.45
N VAL A 47 5.59 -9.92 -1.66
CA VAL A 47 4.29 -9.31 -1.37
C VAL A 47 4.49 -7.82 -1.19
N ALA A 48 3.51 -7.02 -1.61
CA ALA A 48 3.51 -5.58 -1.44
C ALA A 48 2.33 -5.11 -0.58
N LEU A 49 2.56 -4.04 0.19
CA LEU A 49 1.52 -3.30 0.89
C LEU A 49 1.46 -1.91 0.26
N CYS A 50 0.28 -1.48 -0.20
CA CYS A 50 0.11 -0.16 -0.78
C CYS A 50 -1.15 0.54 -0.26
N THR A 51 -1.14 1.87 -0.28
CA THR A 51 -2.26 2.69 0.23
C THR A 51 -3.18 3.20 -0.88
N PHE A 52 -2.75 3.14 -2.14
CA PHE A 52 -3.41 3.82 -3.24
C PHE A 52 -3.71 2.90 -4.43
N GLY A 53 -4.89 3.10 -5.03
CA GLY A 53 -5.42 2.23 -6.08
C GLY A 53 -4.62 2.23 -7.38
N THR A 54 -3.90 3.30 -7.73
CA THR A 54 -3.08 3.31 -8.96
C THR A 54 -1.77 2.55 -8.77
N VAL A 55 -1.15 2.61 -7.59
CA VAL A 55 0.02 1.79 -7.27
C VAL A 55 -0.36 0.31 -7.25
N ALA A 56 -1.58 -0.03 -6.80
CA ALA A 56 -2.08 -1.39 -6.90
C ALA A 56 -2.11 -1.90 -8.35
N VAL A 57 -2.48 -1.07 -9.33
CA VAL A 57 -2.43 -1.44 -10.76
C VAL A 57 -1.01 -1.76 -11.20
N GLU A 58 -0.04 -0.92 -10.85
CA GLU A 58 1.37 -1.14 -11.22
C GLU A 58 1.93 -2.43 -10.62
N LEU A 59 1.58 -2.73 -9.37
CA LEU A 59 1.96 -3.97 -8.69
C LEU A 59 1.35 -5.20 -9.35
N GLN A 60 0.08 -5.11 -9.77
CA GLN A 60 -0.58 -6.18 -10.53
C GLN A 60 0.05 -6.38 -11.91
N LEU A 61 0.43 -5.31 -12.60
CA LEU A 61 1.19 -5.39 -13.87
C LEU A 61 2.55 -6.05 -13.67
N ALA A 62 3.21 -5.80 -12.54
CA ALA A 62 4.45 -6.46 -12.14
C ALA A 62 4.26 -7.89 -11.62
N ARG A 63 3.01 -8.42 -11.62
CA ARG A 63 2.63 -9.73 -11.08
C ARG A 63 3.02 -9.93 -9.61
N LEU A 64 3.05 -8.85 -8.85
CA LEU A 64 3.37 -8.86 -7.42
C LEU A 64 2.07 -8.87 -6.61
N PRO A 65 1.80 -9.94 -5.83
CA PRO A 65 0.66 -9.95 -4.92
C PRO A 65 0.71 -8.74 -3.99
N CYS A 66 -0.39 -8.01 -3.89
CA CYS A 66 -0.46 -6.81 -3.07
C CYS A 66 -1.72 -6.77 -2.21
N VAL A 67 -1.59 -6.09 -1.07
CA VAL A 67 -2.69 -5.78 -0.16
C VAL A 67 -2.85 -4.27 -0.15
N VAL A 68 -4.07 -3.80 -0.41
CA VAL A 68 -4.41 -2.37 -0.33
C VAL A 68 -4.89 -2.08 1.07
N ALA A 69 -4.19 -1.21 1.78
CA ALA A 69 -4.50 -0.84 3.16
C ALA A 69 -4.73 0.67 3.27
N TYR A 70 -5.90 1.06 3.74
CA TYR A 70 -6.23 2.48 3.90
C TYR A 70 -7.03 2.71 5.18
N ARG A 71 -6.54 3.60 6.03
CA ARG A 71 -7.23 4.04 7.25
C ARG A 71 -7.63 5.49 7.10
N ALA A 72 -8.93 5.75 7.15
CA ALA A 72 -9.45 7.12 7.08
C ALA A 72 -9.74 7.66 8.48
N HIS A 73 -10.12 8.94 8.56
CA HIS A 73 -10.63 9.50 9.80
C HIS A 73 -12.04 8.94 10.08
N ILE A 74 -12.37 8.68 11.35
CA ILE A 74 -13.63 8.02 11.77
C ILE A 74 -14.88 8.70 11.19
N LEU A 75 -14.89 10.04 11.13
CA LEU A 75 -15.98 10.81 10.53
C LEU A 75 -16.14 10.55 9.03
N THR A 76 -15.02 10.43 8.31
CA THR A 76 -14.99 10.11 6.88
C THR A 76 -15.47 8.68 6.65
N GLU A 77 -15.04 7.73 7.48
CA GLU A 77 -15.51 6.33 7.42
C GLU A 77 -17.01 6.24 7.64
N TRP A 78 -17.53 6.96 8.64
CA TRP A 78 -18.95 6.98 8.93
C TRP A 78 -19.75 7.56 7.76
N PHE A 79 -19.28 8.66 7.17
CA PHE A 79 -19.91 9.24 5.99
C PHE A 79 -19.90 8.30 4.79
N ILE A 80 -18.76 7.66 4.50
CA ILE A 80 -18.63 6.69 3.40
C ILE A 80 -19.55 5.50 3.65
N ARG A 81 -19.59 4.93 4.85
CA ARG A 81 -20.51 3.82 5.17
C ARG A 81 -21.98 4.20 5.03
N TYR A 82 -22.33 5.46 5.33
CA TYR A 82 -23.71 5.93 5.26
C TYR A 82 -24.15 6.28 3.82
N LYS A 83 -23.29 6.94 3.03
CA LYS A 83 -23.62 7.47 1.71
C LYS A 83 -23.12 6.63 0.54
N ALA A 84 -22.00 5.93 0.71
CA ALA A 84 -21.31 5.28 -0.38
C ALA A 84 -21.68 3.79 -0.44
N LYS A 85 -22.46 3.40 -1.44
CA LYS A 85 -22.66 1.99 -1.83
C LYS A 85 -21.45 1.46 -2.61
N ILE A 86 -20.24 1.76 -2.14
CA ILE A 86 -19.01 1.39 -2.83
C ILE A 86 -18.54 0.07 -2.23
N GLN A 87 -18.56 -1.01 -3.02
CA GLN A 87 -18.12 -2.33 -2.56
C GLN A 87 -16.59 -2.51 -2.63
N TYR A 88 -15.91 -1.73 -3.46
CA TYR A 88 -14.47 -1.82 -3.71
C TYR A 88 -13.83 -0.44 -3.80
N MET A 89 -12.63 -0.27 -3.25
CA MET A 89 -11.95 1.02 -3.24
C MET A 89 -10.69 1.05 -4.11
N SER A 90 -10.11 -0.12 -4.41
CA SER A 90 -9.01 -0.20 -5.37
C SER A 90 -9.53 -0.15 -6.81
N LEU A 91 -8.79 0.55 -7.68
CA LEU A 91 -9.17 0.71 -9.09
C LEU A 91 -9.36 -0.65 -9.80
N PRO A 92 -8.49 -1.67 -9.60
CA PRO A 92 -8.68 -2.98 -10.23
C PRO A 92 -9.98 -3.67 -9.81
N ASN A 93 -10.31 -3.64 -8.53
CA ASN A 93 -11.53 -4.27 -8.02
C ASN A 93 -12.79 -3.54 -8.47
N ILE A 94 -12.74 -2.19 -8.57
CA ILE A 94 -13.84 -1.39 -9.13
C ILE A 94 -14.07 -1.74 -10.60
N LEU A 95 -13.00 -1.78 -11.40
CA LEU A 95 -13.08 -2.05 -12.84
C LEU A 95 -13.62 -3.45 -13.14
N LEU A 96 -13.23 -4.44 -12.33
CA LEU A 96 -13.61 -5.84 -12.52
C LEU A 96 -14.82 -6.24 -11.67
N ASN A 97 -15.39 -5.29 -10.91
CA ASN A 97 -16.49 -5.46 -9.96
C ASN A 97 -16.35 -6.74 -9.09
N SER A 98 -15.13 -7.07 -8.69
CA SER A 98 -14.78 -8.31 -8.00
C SER A 98 -13.60 -8.10 -7.05
N ALA A 99 -13.57 -8.86 -5.96
CA ALA A 99 -12.53 -8.82 -4.93
C ALA A 99 -11.26 -9.56 -5.39
N ILE A 100 -10.57 -9.02 -6.39
CA ILE A 100 -9.34 -9.63 -6.94
C ILE A 100 -8.14 -9.31 -6.05
N ILE A 101 -8.06 -8.06 -5.59
CA ILE A 101 -7.03 -7.59 -4.67
C ILE A 101 -7.61 -7.56 -3.25
N LEU A 102 -6.82 -8.03 -2.28
CA LEU A 102 -7.18 -7.97 -0.87
C LEU A 102 -7.17 -6.51 -0.40
N GLU A 103 -8.29 -6.05 0.15
CA GLU A 103 -8.47 -4.69 0.66
C GLU A 103 -8.70 -4.70 2.18
N ALA A 104 -7.82 -4.05 2.93
CA ALA A 104 -7.96 -3.78 4.35
C ALA A 104 -8.31 -2.30 4.56
N LEU A 105 -9.61 -2.00 4.49
CA LEU A 105 -10.12 -0.62 4.56
C LEU A 105 -10.60 -0.26 5.96
N PHE A 106 -10.42 1.01 6.31
CA PHE A 106 -11.03 1.66 7.47
C PHE A 106 -10.66 0.98 8.80
N GLN A 107 -11.66 0.64 9.60
CA GLN A 107 -11.51 -0.12 10.85
C GLN A 107 -10.84 -1.48 10.65
N SER A 108 -10.90 -2.08 9.45
CA SER A 108 -10.23 -3.35 9.15
C SER A 108 -8.73 -3.17 8.88
N CYS A 109 -8.25 -1.93 8.75
CA CYS A 109 -6.82 -1.60 8.60
C CYS A 109 -6.09 -1.65 9.96
N GLU A 110 -6.13 -2.83 10.59
CA GLU A 110 -5.42 -3.11 11.84
C GLU A 110 -4.15 -3.94 11.58
N PRO A 111 -3.06 -3.72 12.33
CA PRO A 111 -1.80 -4.43 12.14
C PRO A 111 -1.95 -5.95 12.16
N ALA A 112 -2.79 -6.49 13.05
CA ALA A 112 -3.05 -7.92 13.16
C ALA A 112 -3.70 -8.47 11.88
N ASN A 113 -4.64 -7.73 11.30
CA ASN A 113 -5.31 -8.13 10.07
C ASN A 113 -4.36 -8.04 8.87
N LEU A 114 -3.56 -6.95 8.78
CA LEU A 114 -2.56 -6.80 7.73
C LEU A 114 -1.52 -7.92 7.77
N ALA A 115 -1.08 -8.34 8.96
CA ALA A 115 -0.14 -9.45 9.10
C ALA A 115 -0.73 -10.80 8.63
N LEU A 116 -2.05 -10.99 8.72
CA LEU A 116 -2.71 -12.19 8.20
C LEU A 116 -2.83 -12.17 6.68
N LEU A 117 -3.04 -10.99 6.09
CA LEU A 117 -3.18 -10.81 4.64
C LEU A 117 -1.83 -10.85 3.90
N LEU A 118 -0.72 -10.50 4.56
CA LEU A 118 0.63 -10.42 3.99
C LEU A 118 1.43 -11.75 4.08
N LYS A 119 0.75 -12.91 3.99
CA LYS A 119 1.39 -14.24 4.09
C LYS A 119 1.95 -14.77 2.78
#